data_AF-A4VF56-F1
#
_entry.id   AF-A4VF56-F1
#
_cell.length_a   1.000
_cell.length_b   1.000
_cell.length_c   1.000
_cell.angle_alpha   90.00
_cell.angle_beta   90.00
_cell.angle_gamma   90.00
#
_symmetry.space_group_name_H-M   'P 1'
#
loop_
_entity.id
_entity.type
_entity.pdbx_description
1 polymer ?
#
loop_
_entity_poly.entity_id
_entity_poly.type
_entity_poly.pdbx_seq_one_letter_code
_entity_poly.pdbx_strand_id
1 'polypeptide(L)'
;MKGQLEEEDIMCIVCQEVPSNAHTSSCCGCVLCEDCTSLTLRSSKFCPHCRNQNPKFEKNMYLIKLINKFPVICKYECGHVSQVSDIKNHYKNCPKKMYSCSVCEYQGKQQDFFNHITSVHKDEIMQKFDKSIEEQSRTPSISVQKIDPLLEVKNSKGDICHIGRTSKFFCGKTVGHRCNTCDGQCGPDDGCNCPPCMELDLKYRNLQGKNALVNAEGKVAFLSKGSFYCGTLNDSYGKCGQIGYKCRFCTSLTSDLPYYKHLLQ
;
A
#
# COMPACT_ATOMS: atom_id res chain seq x y z
N MET A 1 34.56 -24.41 -12.50
CA MET A 1 33.37 -24.51 -13.37
C MET A 1 32.38 -23.42 -12.96
N LYS A 2 32.10 -22.43 -13.82
CA LYS A 2 30.94 -21.55 -13.62
C LYS A 2 29.72 -22.39 -13.99
N GLY A 3 28.99 -22.89 -13.00
CA GLY A 3 27.68 -23.51 -13.26
C GLY A 3 26.79 -22.44 -13.87
N GLN A 4 26.44 -22.59 -15.15
CA GLN A 4 25.37 -21.82 -15.76
C GLN A 4 24.08 -22.37 -15.15
N LEU A 5 23.33 -21.55 -14.42
CA LEU A 5 21.95 -21.87 -14.09
C LEU A 5 21.17 -21.87 -15.40
N GLU A 6 20.54 -23.00 -15.74
CA GLU A 6 19.70 -23.09 -16.93
C GLU A 6 18.33 -22.50 -16.62
N GLU A 7 17.66 -21.90 -17.62
CA GLU A 7 16.36 -21.25 -17.44
C GLU A 7 15.30 -22.24 -16.90
N GLU A 8 15.48 -23.52 -17.19
CA GLU A 8 14.64 -24.62 -16.72
C GLU A 8 14.67 -24.81 -15.20
N ASP A 9 15.78 -24.48 -14.54
CA ASP A 9 15.96 -24.63 -13.09
C ASP A 9 15.15 -23.62 -12.27
N ILE A 10 14.65 -22.56 -12.92
CA ILE A 10 13.95 -21.46 -12.26
C ILE A 10 12.48 -21.34 -12.68
N MET A 11 11.98 -22.25 -13.52
CA MET A 11 10.59 -22.21 -13.99
C MET A 11 9.60 -22.61 -12.90
N CYS A 12 8.41 -22.01 -12.96
CA CYS A 12 7.29 -22.43 -12.12
C CYS A 12 6.80 -23.81 -12.56
N ILE A 13 6.81 -24.81 -11.67
CA ILE A 13 6.40 -26.16 -12.04
C ILE A 13 4.91 -26.32 -12.37
N VAL A 14 4.08 -25.31 -12.04
CA VAL A 14 2.64 -25.33 -12.30
C VAL A 14 2.30 -24.68 -13.64
N CYS A 15 2.75 -23.44 -13.87
CA CYS A 15 2.42 -22.71 -15.10
C CYS A 15 3.47 -22.86 -16.21
N GLN A 16 4.64 -23.43 -15.91
CA GLN A 16 5.76 -23.59 -16.85
C GLN A 16 6.26 -22.25 -17.41
N GLU A 17 6.11 -21.18 -16.66
CA GLU A 17 6.63 -19.85 -16.98
C GLU A 17 7.65 -19.38 -15.94
N VAL A 18 8.46 -18.39 -16.31
CA VAL A 18 9.33 -17.67 -15.36
C VAL A 18 8.47 -17.06 -14.24
N PRO A 19 8.68 -17.45 -12.96
CA PRO A 19 7.74 -17.15 -11.90
C PRO A 19 7.72 -15.67 -11.52
N SER A 20 6.53 -15.07 -11.58
CA SER A 20 6.27 -13.77 -10.97
C SER A 20 6.27 -13.89 -9.45
N ASN A 21 7.08 -13.07 -8.76
CA ASN A 21 7.25 -13.13 -7.30
C ASN A 21 7.52 -14.55 -6.79
N ALA A 22 8.63 -15.15 -7.24
CA ALA A 22 8.96 -16.54 -6.98
C ALA A 22 8.90 -16.96 -5.49
N HIS A 23 8.27 -18.11 -5.27
CA HIS A 23 8.22 -18.82 -4.00
C HIS A 23 8.90 -20.18 -4.14
N THR A 24 9.54 -20.64 -3.07
CA THR A 24 10.21 -21.95 -3.03
C THR A 24 9.57 -22.82 -1.97
N SER A 25 9.35 -24.09 -2.28
CA SER A 25 8.80 -25.05 -1.32
C SER A 25 9.85 -25.45 -0.28
N SER A 26 9.45 -25.51 0.98
CA SER A 26 10.33 -25.95 2.07
C SER A 26 10.62 -27.47 2.05
N CYS A 27 9.81 -28.23 1.31
CA CYS A 27 9.87 -29.69 1.30
C CYS A 27 10.81 -30.25 0.24
N CYS A 28 10.82 -29.68 -0.97
CA CYS A 28 11.66 -30.19 -2.06
C CYS A 28 12.32 -29.09 -2.89
N GLY A 29 12.25 -27.83 -2.46
CA GLY A 29 12.87 -26.71 -3.18
C GLY A 29 12.22 -26.34 -4.51
N CYS A 30 11.05 -26.91 -4.85
CA CYS A 30 10.40 -26.57 -6.11
C CYS A 30 9.96 -25.10 -6.14
N VAL A 31 10.01 -24.50 -7.32
CA VAL A 31 9.71 -23.09 -7.53
C VAL A 31 8.29 -22.91 -8.06
N LEU A 32 7.57 -21.93 -7.52
CA LEU A 32 6.24 -21.52 -7.95
C LEU A 32 6.12 -20.01 -8.09
N CYS A 33 5.19 -19.56 -8.94
CA CYS A 33 4.72 -18.18 -8.98
C CYS A 33 3.79 -17.89 -7.77
N GLU A 34 3.67 -16.63 -7.35
CA GLU A 34 2.80 -16.24 -6.20
C GLU A 34 1.34 -16.71 -6.38
N ASP A 35 0.79 -16.56 -7.58
CA ASP A 35 -0.57 -16.99 -7.91
C ASP A 35 -0.69 -18.53 -7.88
N CYS A 36 0.32 -19.22 -8.40
CA CYS A 36 0.42 -20.68 -8.46
C CYS A 36 0.52 -21.29 -7.07
N THR A 37 1.28 -20.66 -6.17
CA THR A 37 1.36 -21.01 -4.76
C THR A 37 -0.01 -20.85 -4.09
N SER A 38 -0.67 -19.72 -4.32
CA SER A 38 -2.00 -19.44 -3.77
C SER A 38 -3.03 -20.46 -4.23
N LEU A 39 -3.00 -20.83 -5.52
CA LEU A 39 -3.86 -21.87 -6.08
C LEU A 39 -3.56 -23.24 -5.46
N THR A 40 -2.29 -23.65 -5.42
CA THR A 40 -1.86 -24.94 -4.84
C THR A 40 -2.33 -25.11 -3.39
N LEU A 41 -2.16 -24.06 -2.57
CA LEU A 41 -2.57 -24.07 -1.17
C LEU A 41 -4.09 -24.10 -0.97
N ARG A 42 -4.86 -23.53 -1.91
CA ARG A 42 -6.33 -23.56 -1.89
C ARG A 42 -6.90 -24.89 -2.38
N SER A 43 -6.32 -25.45 -3.45
CA SER A 43 -6.93 -26.56 -4.20
C SER A 43 -6.56 -27.94 -3.66
N SER A 44 -5.27 -28.23 -3.50
CA SER A 44 -4.81 -29.60 -3.23
C SER A 44 -4.18 -29.75 -1.85
N LYS A 45 -3.56 -28.70 -1.27
CA LYS A 45 -2.74 -28.80 -0.05
C LYS A 45 -1.62 -29.85 -0.14
N PHE A 46 -1.23 -30.26 -1.35
CA PHE A 46 -0.09 -31.13 -1.60
C PHE A 46 0.94 -30.38 -2.45
N CYS A 47 2.22 -30.67 -2.26
CA CYS A 47 3.27 -30.15 -3.13
C CYS A 47 3.06 -30.68 -4.56
N PRO A 48 3.02 -29.84 -5.61
CA PRO A 48 2.80 -30.30 -6.98
C PRO A 48 3.98 -31.13 -7.51
N HIS A 49 5.16 -30.99 -6.90
CA HIS A 49 6.35 -31.74 -7.28
C HIS A 49 6.47 -33.07 -6.51
N CYS A 50 6.67 -33.01 -5.19
CA CYS A 50 6.96 -34.20 -4.37
C CYS A 50 5.73 -34.80 -3.66
N ARG A 51 4.54 -34.22 -3.85
CA ARG A 51 3.28 -34.64 -3.19
C ARG A 51 3.29 -34.62 -1.66
N ASN A 52 4.27 -33.94 -1.04
CA ASN A 52 4.28 -33.75 0.41
C ASN A 52 2.97 -33.13 0.90
N GLN A 53 2.45 -33.64 2.02
CA GLN A 53 1.25 -33.13 2.67
C GLN A 53 1.55 -31.81 3.36
N ASN A 54 0.68 -30.81 3.18
CA ASN A 54 0.81 -29.47 3.76
C ASN A 54 2.16 -28.79 3.41
N PRO A 55 2.47 -28.60 2.12
CA PRO A 55 3.69 -27.92 1.72
C PRO A 55 3.68 -26.48 2.24
N LYS A 56 4.82 -26.02 2.73
CA LYS A 56 5.05 -24.59 2.98
C LYS A 56 5.81 -24.03 1.79
N PHE A 57 5.37 -22.86 1.34
CA PHE A 57 6.03 -22.09 0.29
C PHE A 57 6.42 -20.75 0.85
N GLU A 58 7.67 -20.38 0.67
CA GLU A 58 8.23 -19.12 1.18
C GLU A 58 8.72 -18.27 0.03
N LYS A 59 8.54 -16.96 0.16
CA LYS A 59 8.98 -16.01 -0.85
C LYS A 59 10.51 -16.03 -0.96
N ASN A 60 11.04 -16.33 -2.14
CA ASN A 60 12.47 -16.44 -2.36
C ASN A 60 13.05 -15.14 -2.93
N MET A 61 13.51 -14.26 -2.05
CA MET A 61 14.04 -12.95 -2.42
C MET A 61 15.30 -13.03 -3.29
N TYR A 62 16.13 -14.07 -3.13
CA TYR A 62 17.30 -14.27 -3.97
C TYR A 62 16.90 -14.63 -5.39
N LEU A 63 15.98 -15.60 -5.54
CA LEU A 63 15.50 -16.03 -6.83
C LEU A 63 14.74 -14.92 -7.57
N ILE A 64 13.96 -14.10 -6.86
CA ILE A 64 13.33 -12.89 -7.44
C ILE A 64 14.40 -11.92 -7.97
N LYS A 65 15.46 -11.65 -7.20
CA LYS A 65 16.57 -10.79 -7.65
C LYS A 65 17.29 -11.38 -8.86
N LEU A 66 17.41 -12.70 -8.94
CA LEU A 66 18.04 -13.39 -10.06
C LEU A 66 17.17 -13.31 -11.32
N ILE A 67 15.88 -13.67 -11.21
CA ILE A 67 14.87 -13.57 -12.27
C ILE A 67 14.83 -12.15 -12.86
N ASN A 68 14.86 -11.14 -11.99
CA ASN A 68 14.83 -9.75 -12.43
C ASN A 68 16.02 -9.33 -13.30
N LYS A 69 17.13 -10.06 -13.27
CA LYS A 69 18.31 -9.77 -14.12
C LYS A 69 18.23 -10.42 -15.50
N PHE A 70 17.32 -11.36 -15.73
CA PHE A 70 17.24 -12.03 -17.02
C PHE A 70 16.79 -11.07 -18.11
N PRO A 71 17.46 -11.11 -19.28
CA PRO A 71 17.00 -10.37 -20.44
C PRO A 71 15.72 -11.02 -20.96
N VAL A 72 14.68 -10.21 -21.11
CA VAL A 72 13.41 -10.60 -21.73
C VAL A 72 13.14 -9.74 -22.95
N ILE A 73 12.65 -10.40 -24.00
CA ILE A 73 12.27 -9.77 -25.25
C ILE A 73 10.84 -9.28 -25.13
N CYS A 74 10.55 -8.11 -25.70
CA CYS A 74 9.19 -7.60 -25.72
C CYS A 74 8.22 -8.53 -26.45
N LYS A 75 7.12 -8.89 -25.79
CA LYS A 75 6.03 -9.72 -26.36
C LYS A 75 5.34 -9.15 -27.61
N TYR A 76 5.52 -7.86 -27.89
CA TYR A 76 5.01 -7.20 -29.09
C TYR A 76 6.04 -7.19 -30.23
N GLU A 77 7.12 -7.95 -30.09
CA GLU A 77 8.16 -8.15 -31.11
C GLU A 77 8.75 -6.84 -31.63
N CYS A 78 8.87 -5.83 -30.77
CA CYS A 78 9.46 -4.54 -31.15
C CYS A 78 10.99 -4.56 -31.23
N GLY A 79 11.62 -5.69 -30.94
CA GLY A 79 13.08 -5.85 -30.87
C GLY A 79 13.71 -5.33 -29.57
N HIS A 80 12.92 -4.75 -28.65
CA HIS A 80 13.42 -4.29 -27.37
C HIS A 80 13.70 -5.48 -26.43
N VAL A 81 14.86 -5.44 -25.79
CA VAL A 81 15.28 -6.39 -24.76
C VAL A 81 15.53 -5.60 -23.48
N SER A 82 14.90 -5.99 -22.39
CA SER A 82 15.11 -5.38 -21.07
C SER A 82 15.12 -6.42 -19.97
N GLN A 83 15.42 -6.00 -18.75
CA GLN A 83 15.26 -6.84 -17.57
C GLN A 83 13.77 -7.10 -17.27
N VAL A 84 13.46 -8.23 -16.61
CA VAL A 84 12.09 -8.60 -16.21
C VAL A 84 11.46 -7.52 -15.31
N SER A 85 12.26 -6.84 -14.48
CA SER A 85 11.79 -5.73 -13.65
C SER A 85 11.28 -4.55 -14.48
N ASP A 86 11.87 -4.30 -15.64
CA ASP A 86 11.65 -3.09 -16.43
C ASP A 86 10.70 -3.30 -17.61
N ILE A 87 10.51 -4.55 -18.05
CA ILE A 87 9.72 -4.89 -19.24
C ILE A 87 8.25 -4.43 -19.12
N LYS A 88 7.70 -4.39 -17.89
CA LYS A 88 6.34 -3.88 -17.64
C LYS A 88 6.21 -2.39 -17.97
N ASN A 89 7.25 -1.60 -17.69
CA ASN A 89 7.26 -0.18 -18.07
C ASN A 89 7.38 -0.03 -19.58
N HIS A 90 8.18 -0.86 -20.23
CA HIS A 90 8.23 -0.91 -21.68
C HIS A 90 6.85 -1.24 -22.30
N TYR A 91 6.11 -2.23 -21.79
CA TYR A 91 4.77 -2.58 -22.30
C TYR A 91 3.74 -1.45 -22.24
N LYS A 92 3.92 -0.45 -21.37
CA LYS A 92 3.03 0.72 -21.33
C LYS A 92 3.21 1.63 -22.54
N ASN A 93 4.45 1.69 -23.05
CA ASN A 93 4.90 2.63 -24.07
C ASN A 93 5.48 1.93 -25.31
N CYS A 94 5.16 0.65 -25.52
CA CYS A 94 5.72 -0.09 -26.63
C CYS A 94 5.13 0.42 -27.96
N PRO A 95 5.96 0.81 -28.95
CA PRO A 95 5.47 1.38 -30.20
C PRO A 95 4.67 0.39 -31.06
N LYS A 96 4.91 -0.91 -30.87
CA LYS A 96 4.17 -1.99 -31.57
C LYS A 96 2.92 -2.45 -30.82
N LYS A 97 2.63 -1.91 -29.63
CA LYS A 97 1.42 -2.25 -28.91
C LYS A 97 0.20 -1.69 -29.65
N MET A 98 -0.77 -2.56 -29.90
CA MET A 98 -2.08 -2.17 -30.44
C MET A 98 -2.98 -1.73 -29.28
N TYR A 99 -3.63 -0.59 -29.47
CA TYR A 99 -4.60 -0.02 -28.54
C TYR A 99 -5.98 -0.08 -29.18
N SER A 100 -6.97 -0.49 -28.39
CA SER A 100 -8.37 -0.55 -28.79
C SER A 100 -9.12 0.63 -28.19
N CYS A 101 -9.90 1.33 -29.01
CA CYS A 101 -10.78 2.37 -28.51
C CYS A 101 -11.91 1.74 -27.71
N SER A 102 -12.29 2.35 -26.59
CA SER A 102 -13.42 1.88 -25.78
C SER A 102 -14.75 2.49 -26.21
N VAL A 103 -14.72 3.50 -27.08
CA VAL A 103 -15.91 4.21 -27.55
C VAL A 103 -16.32 3.81 -28.97
N CYS A 104 -15.37 3.35 -29.77
CA CYS A 104 -15.63 2.81 -31.09
C CYS A 104 -14.75 1.58 -31.37
N GLU A 105 -14.89 0.99 -32.55
CA GLU A 105 -14.17 -0.22 -32.96
C GLU A 105 -12.74 0.03 -33.45
N TYR A 106 -12.23 1.27 -33.36
CA TYR A 106 -10.89 1.59 -33.85
C TYR A 106 -9.79 0.86 -33.06
N GLN A 107 -8.82 0.32 -33.82
CA GLN A 107 -7.60 -0.25 -33.28
C GLN A 107 -6.39 0.31 -34.02
N GLY A 108 -5.35 0.70 -33.28
CA GLY A 108 -4.17 1.30 -33.89
C GLY A 108 -2.93 1.22 -32.99
N LYS A 109 -1.78 1.55 -33.58
CA LYS A 109 -0.54 1.76 -32.82
C LYS A 109 -0.66 3.00 -31.95
N GLN A 110 0.24 3.15 -30.99
CA GLN A 110 0.20 4.23 -30.01
C GLN A 110 -0.05 5.63 -30.62
N GLN A 111 0.72 6.02 -31.64
CA GLN A 111 0.60 7.35 -32.24
C GLN A 111 -0.74 7.55 -32.96
N ASP A 112 -1.15 6.56 -33.77
CA ASP A 112 -2.41 6.61 -34.52
C ASP A 112 -3.62 6.59 -33.57
N PHE A 113 -3.50 5.85 -32.47
CA PHE A 113 -4.50 5.80 -31.41
C PHE A 113 -4.65 7.13 -30.68
N PHE A 114 -3.54 7.80 -30.32
CA PHE A 114 -3.61 9.15 -29.76
C PHE A 114 -4.24 10.15 -30.74
N ASN A 115 -3.84 10.10 -32.01
CA ASN A 115 -4.44 10.94 -33.05
C ASN A 115 -5.95 10.68 -33.14
N HIS A 116 -6.37 9.41 -33.23
CA HIS A 116 -7.78 9.01 -33.26
C HIS A 116 -8.58 9.52 -32.05
N ILE A 117 -8.07 9.32 -30.83
CA ILE A 117 -8.68 9.80 -29.59
C ILE A 117 -8.87 11.32 -29.63
N THR A 118 -7.83 12.06 -30.03
CA THR A 118 -7.86 13.53 -30.04
C THR A 118 -8.67 14.13 -31.19
N SER A 119 -8.86 13.42 -32.30
CA SER A 119 -9.60 13.92 -33.46
C SER A 119 -11.05 13.47 -33.51
N VAL A 120 -11.36 12.26 -33.05
CA VAL A 120 -12.70 11.65 -33.15
C VAL A 120 -13.47 11.76 -31.83
N HIS A 121 -12.81 11.54 -30.70
CA HIS A 121 -13.45 11.45 -29.38
C HIS A 121 -13.16 12.66 -28.48
N LYS A 122 -12.68 13.77 -29.05
CA LYS A 122 -12.28 14.96 -28.30
C LYS A 122 -13.36 15.42 -27.32
N ASP A 123 -14.58 15.59 -27.80
CA ASP A 123 -15.67 16.16 -27.01
C ASP A 123 -16.14 15.18 -25.93
N GLU A 124 -16.17 13.88 -26.22
CA GLU A 124 -16.52 12.84 -25.25
C GLU A 124 -15.48 12.72 -24.14
N ILE A 125 -14.20 12.92 -24.46
CA ILE A 125 -13.11 12.96 -23.47
C ILE A 125 -13.25 14.19 -22.58
N MET A 126 -13.50 15.36 -23.17
CA MET A 126 -13.73 16.59 -22.41
C MET A 126 -14.95 16.45 -21.49
N GLN A 127 -16.06 15.90 -21.99
CA GLN A 127 -17.25 15.65 -21.16
C GLN A 127 -16.98 14.66 -20.03
N LYS A 128 -16.22 13.58 -20.28
CA LYS A 128 -15.82 12.63 -19.21
C LYS A 128 -14.90 13.30 -18.19
N PHE A 129 -14.01 14.18 -18.64
CA PHE A 129 -13.11 14.92 -17.76
C PHE A 129 -13.89 15.92 -16.90
N ASP A 130 -14.77 16.71 -17.49
CA ASP A 130 -15.63 17.67 -16.79
C ASP A 130 -16.56 16.97 -15.79
N LYS A 131 -17.20 15.86 -16.19
CA LYS A 131 -17.97 15.01 -15.27
C LYS A 131 -17.11 14.47 -14.13
N SER A 132 -15.88 14.06 -14.40
CA SER A 132 -14.97 13.60 -13.34
C SER A 132 -14.58 14.73 -12.39
N ILE A 133 -14.48 15.97 -12.85
CA ILE A 133 -14.26 17.16 -12.01
C ILE A 133 -15.52 17.47 -11.18
N GLU A 134 -16.71 17.41 -11.77
CA GLU A 134 -17.98 17.61 -11.07
C GLU A 134 -18.26 16.51 -10.02
N GLU A 135 -17.92 15.25 -10.33
CA GLU A 135 -18.04 14.12 -9.40
C GLU A 135 -16.99 14.19 -8.28
N GLN A 136 -15.78 14.70 -8.56
CA GLN A 136 -14.79 15.07 -7.54
C GLN A 136 -15.24 16.28 -6.70
N SER A 137 -16.17 17.09 -7.20
CA SER A 137 -16.78 18.20 -6.45
C SER A 137 -17.95 17.75 -5.58
N ARG A 138 -18.58 16.60 -5.89
CA ARG A 138 -19.67 15.98 -5.11
C ARG A 138 -19.21 14.93 -4.10
N THR A 139 -17.98 14.42 -4.26
CA THR A 139 -17.26 13.79 -3.15
C THR A 139 -16.65 14.89 -2.31
N PRO A 140 -16.69 14.84 -0.95
CA PRO A 140 -16.01 15.83 -0.15
C PRO A 140 -14.54 15.77 -0.53
N SER A 141 -14.08 16.81 -1.23
CA SER A 141 -12.68 17.07 -1.49
C SER A 141 -11.91 16.72 -0.22
N ILE A 142 -10.91 15.85 -0.32
CA ILE A 142 -9.84 15.81 0.67
C ILE A 142 -9.11 17.14 0.50
N SER A 143 -9.74 18.22 0.95
CA SER A 143 -9.02 19.42 1.35
C SER A 143 -8.27 18.97 2.59
N VAL A 144 -7.03 18.53 2.38
CA VAL A 144 -6.05 18.66 3.45
C VAL A 144 -6.05 20.16 3.72
N GLN A 145 -6.81 20.60 4.74
CA GLN A 145 -6.74 21.98 5.19
C GLN A 145 -5.25 22.20 5.47
N LYS A 146 -4.60 23.03 4.64
CA LYS A 146 -3.20 23.38 4.84
C LYS A 146 -3.13 23.99 6.23
N ILE A 147 -2.54 23.25 7.17
CA ILE A 147 -2.37 23.74 8.52
C ILE A 147 -1.35 24.85 8.43
N ASP A 148 -1.76 26.09 8.64
CA ASP A 148 -0.84 27.20 8.77
C ASP A 148 -0.13 27.07 10.14
N PRO A 149 1.18 26.78 10.17
CA PRO A 149 1.91 26.58 11.43
C PRO A 149 1.96 27.83 12.30
N LEU A 150 1.63 29.01 11.75
CA LEU A 150 1.66 30.30 12.44
C LEU A 150 0.31 30.68 13.04
N LEU A 151 -0.77 29.97 12.72
CA LEU A 151 -2.08 30.23 13.30
C LEU A 151 -2.22 29.57 14.67
N GLU A 152 -2.68 30.33 15.66
CA GLU A 152 -3.07 29.79 16.95
C GLU A 152 -4.30 28.89 16.80
N VAL A 153 -4.12 27.58 17.02
CA VAL A 153 -5.21 26.60 17.01
C VAL A 153 -5.58 26.27 18.45
N LYS A 154 -6.88 26.37 18.79
CA LYS A 154 -7.39 25.95 20.11
C LYS A 154 -8.13 24.62 19.99
N ASN A 155 -7.97 23.73 20.98
CA ASN A 155 -8.75 22.49 21.06
C ASN A 155 -10.15 22.73 21.66
N SER A 156 -10.95 21.66 21.79
CA SER A 156 -12.31 21.72 22.37
C SER A 156 -12.37 22.15 23.85
N LYS A 157 -11.24 22.21 24.57
CA LYS A 157 -11.13 22.80 25.91
C LYS A 157 -10.68 24.27 25.92
N GLY A 158 -10.42 24.85 24.75
CA GLY A 158 -9.93 26.23 24.61
C GLY A 158 -8.43 26.39 24.85
N ASP A 159 -7.68 25.30 25.07
CA ASP A 159 -6.22 25.36 25.22
C ASP A 159 -5.56 25.61 23.87
N ILE A 160 -4.55 26.49 23.85
CA ILE A 160 -3.70 26.72 22.68
C ILE A 160 -2.89 25.44 22.40
N CYS A 161 -2.89 25.04 21.13
CA CYS A 161 -2.23 23.83 20.66
C CYS A 161 -1.08 24.18 19.70
N HIS A 162 -0.03 23.39 19.76
CA HIS A 162 1.13 23.45 18.86
C HIS A 162 1.28 22.15 18.10
N ILE A 163 1.86 22.22 16.90
CA ILE A 163 2.15 21.05 16.08
C ILE A 163 3.54 20.53 16.45
N GLY A 164 3.61 19.27 16.89
CA GLY A 164 4.87 18.60 17.18
C GLY A 164 5.57 18.05 15.93
N ARG A 165 6.75 17.44 16.12
CA ARG A 165 7.56 16.83 15.03
C ARG A 165 6.82 15.73 14.25
N THR A 166 5.83 15.11 14.88
CA THR A 166 4.99 14.06 14.27
C THR A 166 3.75 14.62 13.57
N SER A 167 3.68 15.94 13.39
CA SER A 167 2.55 16.63 12.77
C SER A 167 1.22 16.41 13.52
N LYS A 168 1.30 16.19 14.84
CA LYS A 168 0.16 16.07 15.76
C LYS A 168 -0.02 17.35 16.57
N PHE A 169 -1.24 17.64 17.00
CA PHE A 169 -1.53 18.73 17.92
C PHE A 169 -1.25 18.35 19.38
N PHE A 170 -0.69 19.29 20.14
CA PHE A 170 -0.34 19.16 21.56
C PHE A 170 -0.63 20.45 22.32
N CYS A 171 -1.21 20.38 23.52
CA CYS A 171 -1.54 21.56 24.34
C CYS A 171 -0.64 21.74 25.58
N GLY A 172 0.29 20.81 25.84
CA GLY A 172 1.19 20.84 27.01
C GLY A 172 0.53 20.54 28.35
N LYS A 173 -0.79 20.34 28.40
CA LYS A 173 -1.53 20.07 29.65
C LYS A 173 -1.43 18.61 30.07
N THR A 174 -1.65 18.36 31.37
CA THR A 174 -1.74 17.00 31.94
C THR A 174 -2.90 16.23 31.33
N VAL A 175 -2.65 15.01 30.86
CA VAL A 175 -3.61 14.21 30.08
C VAL A 175 -4.52 13.35 30.97
N GLY A 176 -4.24 13.27 32.27
CA GLY A 176 -5.03 12.47 33.21
C GLY A 176 -4.93 10.96 32.99
N HIS A 177 -4.07 10.51 32.07
CA HIS A 177 -3.66 9.12 31.89
C HIS A 177 -2.15 9.08 31.69
N ARG A 178 -1.53 7.97 32.10
CA ARG A 178 -0.14 7.63 31.79
C ARG A 178 -0.15 6.32 31.03
N CYS A 179 0.41 6.31 29.83
CA CYS A 179 0.67 5.07 29.10
C CYS A 179 2.16 4.71 29.23
N ASN A 180 2.54 3.54 28.74
CA ASN A 180 3.94 3.07 28.81
C ASN A 180 4.92 3.91 27.98
N THR A 181 4.39 4.83 27.17
CA THR A 181 5.17 5.69 26.27
C THR A 181 4.99 7.16 26.54
N CYS A 182 4.33 7.60 27.64
CA CYS A 182 4.20 9.01 28.00
C CYS A 182 4.39 9.33 29.48
N ASP A 183 4.85 10.55 29.75
CA ASP A 183 5.01 11.13 31.09
C ASP A 183 3.68 11.64 31.71
N GLY A 184 2.59 11.55 30.94
CA GLY A 184 1.27 12.06 31.30
C GLY A 184 1.04 13.52 30.92
N GLN A 185 1.90 14.13 30.10
CA GLN A 185 1.69 15.44 29.47
C GLN A 185 1.35 15.32 27.98
N CYS A 186 0.50 16.24 27.50
CA CYS A 186 0.14 16.35 26.09
C CYS A 186 1.27 17.09 25.37
N GLY A 187 2.34 16.40 24.97
CA GLY A 187 3.54 17.06 24.46
C GLY A 187 4.34 16.26 23.43
N PRO A 188 5.16 16.94 22.61
CA PRO A 188 5.75 16.38 21.40
C PRO A 188 6.96 15.46 21.62
N ASP A 189 7.58 15.51 22.81
CA ASP A 189 8.86 14.83 23.04
C ASP A 189 8.69 13.36 23.46
N ASP A 190 7.56 12.98 24.07
CA ASP A 190 7.19 11.58 24.36
C ASP A 190 5.69 11.45 24.76
N GLY A 191 4.79 12.34 24.34
CA GLY A 191 3.40 12.37 24.82
C GLY A 191 2.37 11.71 23.89
N CYS A 192 1.43 10.95 24.47
CA CYS A 192 0.10 10.80 23.85
C CYS A 192 -0.58 12.17 23.85
N ASN A 193 -1.21 12.54 22.74
CA ASN A 193 -2.02 13.77 22.73
C ASN A 193 -3.31 13.54 23.51
N CYS A 194 -3.79 14.57 24.20
CA CYS A 194 -5.08 14.49 24.89
C CYS A 194 -6.24 14.34 23.89
N PRO A 195 -7.43 13.85 24.31
CA PRO A 195 -8.55 13.63 23.41
C PRO A 195 -8.98 14.91 22.67
N PRO A 196 -9.02 16.10 23.31
CA PRO A 196 -9.23 17.37 22.60
C PRO A 196 -8.21 17.65 21.49
N CYS A 197 -6.93 17.28 21.68
CA CYS A 197 -5.90 17.45 20.66
C CYS A 197 -5.98 16.35 19.59
N MET A 198 -6.38 15.13 19.95
CA MET A 198 -6.67 14.06 18.99
C MET A 198 -7.86 14.43 18.10
N GLU A 199 -8.88 15.06 18.66
CA GLU A 199 -10.03 15.57 17.90
C GLU A 199 -9.59 16.58 16.82
N LEU A 200 -8.63 17.46 17.14
CA LEU A 200 -8.00 18.33 16.14
C LEU A 200 -7.26 17.52 15.06
N ASP A 201 -6.46 16.52 15.44
CA ASP A 201 -5.78 15.65 14.47
C ASP A 201 -6.80 15.00 13.52
N LEU A 202 -7.91 14.50 14.04
CA LEU A 202 -8.98 13.87 13.26
C LEU A 202 -9.67 14.88 12.35
N LYS A 203 -9.99 16.07 12.85
CA LYS A 203 -10.62 17.14 12.08
C LYS A 203 -9.74 17.58 10.91
N TYR A 204 -8.48 17.91 11.16
CA TYR A 204 -7.54 18.37 10.13
C TYR A 204 -7.14 17.29 9.12
N ARG A 205 -7.30 16.01 9.48
CA ARG A 205 -7.06 14.87 8.57
C ARG A 205 -8.34 14.33 7.94
N ASN A 206 -9.50 14.93 8.24
CA ASN A 206 -10.80 14.47 7.78
C ASN A 206 -11.06 12.98 8.13
N LEU A 207 -10.83 12.62 9.39
CA LEU A 207 -10.94 11.26 9.94
C LEU A 207 -12.07 11.08 10.96
N GLN A 208 -12.84 12.12 11.25
CA GLN A 208 -13.98 12.05 12.19
C GLN A 208 -14.99 10.97 11.72
N GLY A 209 -15.41 10.09 12.63
CA GLY A 209 -16.33 8.98 12.34
C GLY A 209 -15.74 7.83 11.50
N LYS A 210 -14.43 7.84 11.17
CA LYS A 210 -13.82 6.82 10.29
C LYS A 210 -13.17 5.65 11.03
N ASN A 211 -13.54 5.40 12.30
CA ASN A 211 -12.92 4.37 13.14
C ASN A 211 -11.38 4.43 13.12
N ALA A 212 -10.83 5.64 13.13
CA ALA A 212 -9.39 5.89 12.98
C ALA A 212 -8.90 6.85 14.05
N LEU A 213 -7.63 6.68 14.45
CA LEU A 213 -6.91 7.58 15.35
C LEU A 213 -5.50 7.83 14.80
N VAL A 214 -4.77 8.78 15.40
CA VAL A 214 -3.39 9.09 15.02
C VAL A 214 -2.42 8.60 16.10
N ASN A 215 -1.59 7.61 15.76
CA ASN A 215 -0.64 7.03 16.70
C ASN A 215 0.47 8.02 17.10
N ALA A 216 1.36 7.65 18.02
CA ALA A 216 2.40 8.57 18.50
C ALA A 216 3.39 9.03 17.41
N GLU A 217 3.58 8.29 16.32
CA GLU A 217 4.39 8.70 15.16
C GLU A 217 3.65 9.67 14.22
N GLY A 218 2.42 10.07 14.52
CA GLY A 218 1.63 10.91 13.62
C GLY A 218 0.95 10.16 12.48
N LYS A 219 0.98 8.82 12.51
CA LYS A 219 0.41 7.97 11.46
C LYS A 219 -1.04 7.63 11.76
N VAL A 220 -1.86 7.66 10.72
CA VAL A 220 -3.25 7.22 10.80
C VAL A 220 -3.29 5.71 11.04
N ALA A 221 -4.03 5.31 12.07
CA ALA A 221 -4.24 3.92 12.44
C ALA A 221 -5.74 3.63 12.48
N PHE A 222 -6.16 2.57 11.77
CA PHE A 222 -7.56 2.16 11.71
C PHE A 222 -7.86 1.07 12.73
N LEU A 223 -9.01 1.18 13.39
CA LEU A 223 -9.50 0.17 14.32
C LEU A 223 -10.04 -1.03 13.54
N SER A 224 -9.52 -2.22 13.84
CA SER A 224 -10.00 -3.49 13.29
C SER A 224 -9.94 -4.56 14.38
N LYS A 225 -11.09 -5.24 14.60
CA LYS A 225 -11.23 -6.30 15.61
C LYS A 225 -10.68 -5.91 17.00
N GLY A 226 -10.94 -4.67 17.44
CA GLY A 226 -10.50 -4.16 18.74
C GLY A 226 -9.02 -3.76 18.83
N SER A 227 -8.29 -3.70 17.72
CA SER A 227 -6.89 -3.24 17.69
C SER A 227 -6.65 -2.22 16.57
N PHE A 228 -5.72 -1.29 16.79
CA PHE A 228 -5.32 -0.31 15.79
C PHE A 228 -4.18 -0.80 14.91
N TYR A 229 -4.18 -0.43 13.63
CA TYR A 229 -3.11 -0.75 12.68
C TYR A 229 -2.85 0.42 11.71
N CYS A 230 -1.59 0.81 11.53
CA CYS A 230 -1.20 1.93 10.67
C CYS A 230 -0.58 1.52 9.32
N GLY A 231 -0.43 0.22 9.04
CA GLY A 231 0.17 -0.26 7.79
C GLY A 231 1.66 0.02 7.59
N THR A 232 2.34 0.63 8.57
CA THR A 232 3.79 0.93 8.48
C THR A 232 4.60 -0.35 8.29
N LEU A 233 5.54 -0.32 7.35
CA LEU A 233 6.49 -1.40 7.09
C LEU A 233 7.58 -1.42 8.17
N ASN A 234 7.85 -2.59 8.71
CA ASN A 234 9.01 -2.89 9.55
C ASN A 234 9.86 -3.95 8.83
N ASP A 235 11.18 -3.74 8.78
CA ASP A 235 12.10 -4.61 8.03
C ASP A 235 12.11 -6.06 8.53
N SER A 236 11.84 -6.27 9.82
CA SER A 236 11.87 -7.59 10.47
C SER A 236 10.51 -8.29 10.49
N TYR A 237 9.40 -7.55 10.47
CA TYR A 237 8.06 -8.11 10.76
C TYR A 237 6.99 -7.77 9.71
N GLY A 238 7.33 -7.04 8.65
CA GLY A 238 6.38 -6.65 7.60
C GLY A 238 5.50 -5.46 8.00
N LYS A 239 4.31 -5.34 7.37
CA LYS A 239 3.42 -4.19 7.60
C LYS A 239 2.61 -4.35 8.88
N CYS A 240 2.46 -3.28 9.65
CA CYS A 240 1.55 -3.25 10.81
C CYS A 240 0.11 -3.60 10.38
N GLY A 241 -0.41 -4.72 10.89
CA GLY A 241 -1.70 -5.31 10.50
C GLY A 241 -1.58 -6.56 9.61
N GLN A 242 -0.38 -6.92 9.16
CA GLN A 242 -0.09 -8.12 8.39
C GLN A 242 0.52 -9.20 9.30
N ILE A 243 0.12 -10.47 9.12
CA ILE A 243 0.68 -11.63 9.85
C ILE A 243 0.59 -11.45 11.40
N GLY A 244 -0.43 -10.75 11.89
CA GLY A 244 -0.60 -10.49 13.33
C GLY A 244 0.41 -9.51 13.93
N TYR A 245 1.31 -8.93 13.14
CA TYR A 245 2.25 -7.91 13.61
C TYR A 245 1.54 -6.58 13.86
N LYS A 246 1.86 -5.96 15.00
CA LYS A 246 1.40 -4.61 15.37
C LYS A 246 2.59 -3.80 15.85
N CYS A 247 2.83 -2.65 15.23
CA CYS A 247 3.93 -1.78 15.64
C CYS A 247 3.71 -1.25 17.06
N ARG A 248 4.80 -0.91 17.77
CA ARG A 248 4.75 -0.46 19.17
C ARG A 248 3.76 0.70 19.41
N PHE A 249 3.66 1.62 18.46
CA PHE A 249 2.80 2.80 18.57
C PHE A 249 1.32 2.46 18.41
N CYS A 250 0.99 1.53 17.51
CA CYS A 250 -0.37 1.00 17.40
C CYS A 250 -0.73 0.08 18.57
N THR A 251 0.25 -0.61 19.15
CA THR A 251 0.07 -1.38 20.39
C THR A 251 -0.29 -0.44 21.54
N SER A 252 0.47 0.63 21.77
CA SER A 252 0.14 1.63 22.80
C SER A 252 -1.24 2.25 22.56
N LEU A 253 -1.52 2.68 21.31
CA LEU A 253 -2.82 3.26 20.97
C LEU A 253 -3.99 2.28 21.18
N THR A 254 -3.75 0.98 21.01
CA THR A 254 -4.75 -0.07 21.33
C THR A 254 -4.97 -0.17 22.83
N SER A 255 -3.90 -0.15 23.64
CA SER A 255 -3.99 -0.15 25.10
C SER A 255 -4.76 1.07 25.62
N ASP A 256 -4.60 2.21 24.95
CA ASP A 256 -5.27 3.46 25.27
C ASP A 256 -6.69 3.57 24.67
N LEU A 257 -7.22 2.52 24.02
CA LEU A 257 -8.54 2.55 23.39
C LEU A 257 -9.67 3.02 24.33
N PRO A 258 -9.76 2.59 25.60
CA PRO A 258 -10.80 3.08 26.52
C PRO A 258 -10.79 4.60 26.67
N TYR A 259 -9.61 5.22 26.59
CA TYR A 259 -9.41 6.65 26.74
C TYR A 259 -9.90 7.45 25.52
N TYR A 260 -9.68 6.92 24.31
CA TYR A 260 -10.10 7.56 23.05
C TYR A 260 -11.44 7.08 22.50
N LYS A 261 -12.11 6.12 23.16
CA LYS A 261 -13.30 5.44 22.63
C LYS A 261 -14.41 6.39 22.17
N HIS A 262 -14.58 7.53 22.85
CA HIS A 262 -15.58 8.54 22.53
C HIS A 262 -15.31 9.28 21.20
N LEU A 263 -14.08 9.26 20.68
CA LEU A 263 -13.72 9.89 19.40
C LEU A 263 -13.96 8.98 18.19
N LEU A 264 -14.35 7.72 18.41
CA LEU A 264 -14.59 6.72 17.37
C LEU A 264 -16.07 6.60 16.98
N GLN A 265 -16.95 7.33 17.68
CA GLN A 265 -18.38 7.44 17.41
C GLN A 265 -18.63 8.55 16.40
#